data_AF-A0A9W4UI38-F1
#
_entry.id   AF-A0A9W4UI38-F1
#
_cell.length_a   1.000
_cell.length_b   1.000
_cell.length_c   1.000
_cell.angle_alpha   90.00
_cell.angle_beta   90.00
_cell.angle_gamma   90.00
#
_symmetry.space_group_name_H-M   'P 1'
#
loop_
_entity.id
_entity.type
_entity.pdbx_description
1 polymer ?
#
loop_
_entity_poly.entity_id
_entity_poly.type
_entity_poly.pdbx_seq_one_letter_code
_entity_poly.pdbx_strand_id
1 'polypeptide(L)'
;MIVDQAVNLLKTTKGPLPLPTATQTAVPTSLPTVVPNPIEHQFVGDEGKKTLWVVFVLMVIASAAFAALSWRVPVQRRLYHVITTLITITAAISYFAMATGHGVSVNKITIRHQNDHTPDTFTEVHRQVFWARYVDWTLTTPLLLLDLSLLAGLNGAHILMAIAADVIMILTGLFAAFGSEGTPQKWGWYTIACIAYLVVIWHLAVNGRAQAQAKSQKVASFFLAIAGFTLVIWTAYPIVWGIADGSRNLSVDGEIIAYAVLDVLAKPIFGIWLLLTHANIPETNIDLGGFWAHGLGGEGSVRLGDDDGA
;
A
#
# COMPACT_ATOMS: atom_id res chain seq x y z
N MET A 1 -66.40 -84.28 -42.60
CA MET A 1 -66.34 -84.86 -41.24
C MET A 1 -64.87 -84.99 -40.88
N ILE A 2 -64.41 -84.08 -40.02
CA ILE A 2 -63.19 -84.17 -39.19
C ILE A 2 -61.87 -84.33 -39.97
N VAL A 3 -61.31 -83.25 -40.52
CA VAL A 3 -59.95 -82.70 -40.21
C VAL A 3 -59.86 -81.25 -40.73
N ASP A 4 -60.88 -80.42 -40.44
CA ASP A 4 -61.05 -79.08 -41.07
C ASP A 4 -60.80 -77.87 -40.14
N GLN A 5 -60.25 -78.05 -38.92
CA GLN A 5 -60.17 -76.93 -37.97
C GLN A 5 -58.83 -76.73 -37.24
N ALA A 6 -57.84 -77.60 -37.41
CA ALA A 6 -56.57 -77.48 -36.66
C ALA A 6 -55.44 -76.78 -37.43
N VAL A 7 -55.54 -76.63 -38.77
CA VAL A 7 -54.45 -76.07 -39.60
C VAL A 7 -54.69 -74.62 -40.02
N ASN A 8 -55.89 -74.07 -39.78
CA ASN A 8 -56.22 -72.67 -40.09
C ASN A 8 -56.00 -71.68 -38.92
N LEU A 9 -55.49 -72.13 -37.77
CA LEU A 9 -55.13 -71.28 -36.63
C LEU A 9 -53.64 -70.93 -36.51
N LEU A 10 -52.80 -71.40 -37.46
CA LEU A 10 -51.37 -71.06 -37.52
C LEU A 10 -51.01 -70.19 -38.75
N LYS A 11 -52.01 -69.60 -39.41
CA LYS A 11 -51.84 -68.66 -40.53
C LYS A 11 -52.34 -67.26 -40.19
N THR A 12 -51.94 -66.72 -39.05
CA THR A 12 -52.05 -65.27 -38.76
C THR A 12 -50.89 -64.81 -37.87
N THR A 13 -49.71 -64.71 -38.47
CA THR A 13 -48.63 -63.84 -37.99
C THR A 13 -47.93 -63.24 -39.21
N LYS A 14 -48.67 -62.42 -39.96
CA LYS A 14 -48.07 -61.43 -40.86
C LYS A 14 -47.81 -60.18 -40.06
N GLY A 15 -46.55 -60.01 -39.68
CA GLY A 15 -46.01 -58.75 -39.20
C GLY A 15 -44.54 -58.97 -38.91
N PRO A 16 -43.60 -58.28 -39.60
CA PRO A 16 -42.26 -58.21 -39.06
C PRO A 16 -42.38 -57.58 -37.68
N LEU A 17 -41.85 -58.25 -36.65
CA LEU A 17 -41.58 -57.60 -35.38
C LEU A 17 -40.85 -56.29 -35.71
N PRO A 18 -41.34 -55.11 -35.29
CA PRO A 18 -40.55 -53.91 -35.44
C PRO A 18 -39.30 -54.15 -34.60
N LEU A 19 -38.15 -54.37 -35.24
CA LEU A 19 -36.89 -54.16 -34.54
C LEU A 19 -36.99 -52.77 -33.93
N PRO A 20 -36.65 -52.58 -32.64
CA PRO A 20 -36.47 -51.25 -32.13
C PRO A 20 -35.31 -50.64 -32.93
N THR A 21 -35.64 -49.95 -34.01
CA THR A 21 -34.74 -49.04 -34.69
C THR A 21 -34.74 -47.79 -33.82
N ALA A 22 -34.24 -47.93 -32.60
CA ALA A 22 -33.67 -46.82 -31.89
C ALA A 22 -32.41 -46.48 -32.69
N THR A 23 -32.61 -45.76 -33.79
CA THR A 23 -31.56 -44.88 -34.30
C THR A 23 -31.23 -44.04 -33.08
N GLN A 24 -30.06 -44.25 -32.48
CA GLN A 24 -29.52 -43.23 -31.60
C GLN A 24 -29.39 -42.02 -32.50
N THR A 25 -30.39 -41.14 -32.47
CA THR A 25 -30.18 -39.76 -32.85
C THR A 25 -29.14 -39.33 -31.85
N ALA A 26 -27.87 -39.38 -32.26
CA ALA A 26 -26.82 -38.67 -31.57
C ALA A 26 -27.32 -37.23 -31.59
N VAL A 27 -28.00 -36.82 -30.51
CA VAL A 27 -28.13 -35.41 -30.20
C VAL A 27 -26.69 -34.97 -30.22
N PRO A 28 -26.26 -34.10 -31.13
CA PRO A 28 -24.96 -33.51 -30.99
C PRO A 28 -25.08 -32.72 -29.69
N THR A 29 -24.67 -33.31 -28.58
CA THR A 29 -24.17 -32.56 -27.45
C THR A 29 -22.91 -31.91 -27.99
N SER A 30 -23.09 -30.84 -28.75
CA SER A 30 -22.12 -29.78 -28.78
C SER A 30 -22.07 -29.31 -27.33
N LEU A 31 -21.28 -30.01 -26.50
CA LEU A 31 -20.74 -29.42 -25.30
C LEU A 31 -20.18 -28.10 -25.81
N PRO A 32 -20.71 -26.95 -25.36
CA PRO A 32 -20.17 -25.68 -25.79
C PRO A 32 -18.67 -25.76 -25.51
N THR A 33 -17.86 -25.69 -26.56
CA THR A 33 -16.42 -25.64 -26.40
C THR A 33 -16.18 -24.36 -25.61
N VAL A 34 -15.89 -24.50 -24.32
CA VAL A 34 -15.49 -23.37 -23.49
C VAL A 34 -14.17 -22.92 -24.05
N VAL A 35 -14.22 -21.96 -24.98
CA VAL A 35 -13.04 -21.25 -25.45
C VAL A 35 -12.44 -20.61 -24.21
N PRO A 36 -11.17 -20.90 -23.86
CA PRO A 36 -10.53 -20.25 -22.72
C PRO A 36 -10.66 -18.74 -22.89
N ASN A 37 -11.19 -18.06 -21.87
CA ASN A 37 -11.25 -16.60 -21.89
C ASN A 37 -9.84 -16.04 -22.11
N PRO A 38 -9.68 -14.99 -22.95
CA PRO A 38 -8.38 -14.37 -23.14
C PRO A 38 -7.84 -13.85 -21.82
N ILE A 39 -6.51 -13.95 -21.63
CA ILE A 39 -5.83 -13.43 -20.44
C ILE A 39 -5.96 -11.90 -20.44
N GLU A 40 -6.48 -11.34 -19.36
CA GLU A 40 -6.59 -9.89 -19.19
C GLU A 40 -5.28 -9.33 -18.61
N HIS A 41 -4.66 -8.40 -19.34
CA HIS A 41 -3.44 -7.72 -18.89
C HIS A 41 -3.77 -6.33 -18.35
N GLN A 42 -3.71 -6.18 -17.03
CA GLN A 42 -3.90 -4.90 -16.34
C GLN A 42 -2.53 -4.30 -16.04
N PHE A 43 -1.92 -3.69 -17.07
CA PHE A 43 -0.59 -3.11 -16.99
C PHE A 43 -0.66 -1.58 -17.05
N VAL A 44 0.44 -0.93 -16.65
CA VAL A 44 0.58 0.52 -16.68
C VAL A 44 0.58 1.06 -18.12
N GLY A 45 -0.27 2.05 -18.36
CA GLY A 45 -0.36 2.82 -19.58
C GLY A 45 0.59 4.03 -19.57
N ASP A 46 0.43 4.90 -20.56
CA ASP A 46 1.33 6.05 -20.73
C ASP A 46 1.10 7.12 -19.67
N GLU A 47 -0.14 7.29 -19.21
CA GLU A 47 -0.46 8.28 -18.17
C GLU A 47 0.17 7.89 -16.84
N GLY A 48 0.05 6.62 -16.42
CA GLY A 48 0.72 6.13 -15.22
C GLY A 48 2.25 6.28 -15.29
N LYS A 49 2.87 5.96 -16.43
CA LYS A 49 4.33 6.14 -16.63
C LYS A 49 4.75 7.61 -16.51
N LYS A 50 4.02 8.53 -17.15
CA LYS A 50 4.30 9.97 -17.04
C LYS A 50 4.18 10.44 -15.60
N THR A 51 3.12 10.04 -14.89
CA THR A 51 2.92 10.39 -13.48
C THR A 51 4.10 9.94 -12.61
N LEU A 52 4.61 8.71 -12.79
CA LEU A 52 5.76 8.22 -12.02
C LEU A 52 6.99 9.12 -12.20
N TRP A 53 7.29 9.53 -13.44
CA TRP A 53 8.41 10.44 -13.74
C TRP A 53 8.20 11.85 -13.19
N VAL A 54 6.98 12.38 -13.29
CA VAL A 54 6.64 13.70 -12.73
C VAL A 54 6.86 13.70 -11.22
N VAL A 55 6.35 12.70 -10.51
CA VAL A 55 6.50 12.63 -9.05
C VAL A 55 7.94 12.38 -8.64
N PHE A 56 8.70 11.56 -9.38
CA PHE A 56 10.14 11.43 -9.17
C PHE A 56 10.84 12.80 -9.16
N VAL A 57 10.62 13.63 -10.18
CA VAL A 57 11.22 14.97 -10.27
C VAL A 57 10.75 15.86 -9.11
N LEU A 58 9.46 15.84 -8.77
CA LEU A 58 8.94 16.61 -7.63
C LEU A 58 9.60 16.21 -6.30
N MET A 59 9.80 14.92 -6.06
CA MET A 59 10.46 14.42 -4.86
C MET A 59 11.94 14.85 -4.81
N VAL A 60 12.66 14.80 -5.94
CA VAL A 60 14.05 15.29 -6.03
C VAL A 60 14.14 16.79 -5.73
N ILE A 61 13.23 17.60 -6.30
CA ILE A 61 13.18 19.04 -6.03
C ILE A 61 12.90 19.30 -4.55
N ALA A 62 11.96 18.57 -3.95
CA ALA A 62 11.64 18.70 -2.53
C ALA A 62 12.84 18.31 -1.64
N SER A 63 13.54 17.22 -1.96
CA SER A 63 14.77 16.82 -1.25
C SER A 63 15.84 17.89 -1.30
N ALA A 64 16.10 18.45 -2.49
CA ALA A 64 17.08 19.53 -2.65
C ALA A 64 16.67 20.78 -1.85
N ALA A 65 15.38 21.14 -1.87
CA ALA A 65 14.86 22.27 -1.12
C ALA A 65 15.00 22.06 0.41
N PHE A 66 14.64 20.90 0.94
CA PHE A 66 14.74 20.59 2.38
C PHE A 66 16.20 20.51 2.85
N ALA A 67 17.08 19.93 2.03
CA ALA A 67 18.51 19.94 2.28
C ALA A 67 19.07 21.37 2.32
N ALA A 68 18.70 22.22 1.36
CA ALA A 68 19.12 23.62 1.32
C ALA A 68 18.59 24.43 2.51
N LEU A 69 17.34 24.20 2.93
CA LEU A 69 16.79 24.81 4.15
C LEU A 69 17.56 24.40 5.40
N SER A 70 18.01 23.13 5.47
CA SER A 70 18.79 22.62 6.60
C SER A 70 20.09 23.40 6.81
N TRP A 71 20.73 23.90 5.75
CA TRP A 71 21.99 24.64 5.84
C TRP A 71 21.87 25.96 6.62
N ARG A 72 20.67 26.51 6.74
CA ARG A 72 20.39 27.75 7.49
C ARG A 72 20.18 27.52 8.99
N VAL A 73 20.14 26.26 9.43
CA VAL A 73 19.85 25.87 10.82
C VAL A 73 21.13 25.30 11.46
N PRO A 74 21.44 25.50 12.74
CA PRO A 74 22.57 24.82 13.40
C PRO A 74 22.35 23.30 13.49
N VAL A 75 23.43 22.50 13.44
CA VAL A 75 23.37 21.02 13.35
C VAL A 75 22.49 20.40 14.45
N GLN A 76 22.56 20.94 15.67
CA GLN A 76 21.79 20.52 16.85
C GLN A 76 20.28 20.53 16.63
N ARG A 77 19.78 21.39 15.72
CA ARG A 77 18.35 21.62 15.45
C ARG A 77 17.89 21.14 14.08
N ARG A 78 18.77 20.46 13.32
CA ARG A 78 18.46 20.01 11.95
C ARG A 78 17.62 18.74 11.89
N LEU A 79 17.27 18.11 13.02
CA LEU A 79 16.67 16.78 13.04
C LEU A 79 15.44 16.65 12.11
N TYR A 80 14.45 17.56 12.22
CA TYR A 80 13.30 17.59 11.32
C TYR A 80 13.70 17.72 9.85
N HIS A 81 14.68 18.59 9.54
CA HIS A 81 15.15 18.78 8.16
C HIS A 81 15.79 17.50 7.61
N VAL A 82 16.58 16.79 8.43
CA VAL A 82 17.21 15.53 8.04
C VAL A 82 16.15 14.47 7.78
N ILE A 83 15.20 14.28 8.70
CA ILE A 83 14.12 13.29 8.58
C ILE A 83 13.27 13.57 7.33
N THR A 84 12.78 14.81 7.16
CA THR A 84 11.97 15.20 6.00
C THR A 84 12.74 15.10 4.67
N THR A 85 14.04 15.37 4.66
CA THR A 85 14.89 15.16 3.48
C THR A 85 15.01 13.67 3.14
N LEU A 86 15.25 12.81 4.14
CA LEU A 86 15.32 11.35 3.94
C LEU A 86 14.00 10.78 3.43
N ILE A 87 12.86 11.32 3.89
CA ILE A 87 11.52 10.93 3.39
C ILE A 87 11.43 11.15 1.88
N THR A 88 11.78 12.35 1.42
CA THR A 88 11.66 12.69 -0.01
C THR A 88 12.72 12.02 -0.87
N ILE A 89 13.94 11.78 -0.36
CA ILE A 89 14.97 11.02 -1.08
C ILE A 89 14.53 9.57 -1.28
N THR A 90 14.01 8.94 -0.22
CA THR A 90 13.52 7.55 -0.29
C THR A 90 12.37 7.44 -1.29
N ALA A 91 11.43 8.38 -1.25
CA ALA A 91 10.34 8.44 -2.22
C ALA A 91 10.86 8.64 -3.65
N ALA A 92 11.81 9.56 -3.88
CA ALA A 92 12.40 9.76 -5.20
C ALA A 92 13.01 8.45 -5.76
N ILE A 93 13.78 7.72 -4.94
CA ILE A 93 14.37 6.43 -5.36
C ILE A 93 13.28 5.42 -5.72
N SER A 94 12.22 5.34 -4.93
CA SER A 94 11.11 4.42 -5.20
C SER A 94 10.35 4.78 -6.49
N TYR A 95 10.02 6.06 -6.69
CA TYR A 95 9.38 6.53 -7.93
C TYR A 95 10.25 6.28 -9.16
N PHE A 96 11.57 6.44 -9.05
CA PHE A 96 12.51 6.07 -10.10
C PHE A 96 12.51 4.56 -10.37
N ALA A 97 12.54 3.73 -9.33
CA ALA A 97 12.47 2.27 -9.47
C ALA A 97 11.16 1.80 -10.12
N MET A 98 10.03 2.42 -9.77
CA MET A 98 8.73 2.16 -10.39
C MET A 98 8.68 2.62 -11.84
N ALA A 99 9.17 3.84 -12.13
CA ALA A 99 9.19 4.41 -13.48
C ALA A 99 10.07 3.60 -14.46
N THR A 100 11.15 3.03 -13.96
CA THR A 100 12.08 2.18 -14.72
C THR A 100 11.66 0.70 -14.77
N GLY A 101 10.63 0.31 -14.01
CA GLY A 101 10.10 -1.06 -13.96
C GLY A 101 10.81 -2.00 -12.98
N HIS A 102 11.89 -1.60 -12.32
CA HIS A 102 12.61 -2.42 -11.34
C HIS A 102 11.80 -2.69 -10.05
N GLY A 103 10.83 -1.82 -9.76
CA GLY A 103 9.96 -1.89 -8.59
C GLY A 103 8.59 -2.52 -8.83
N VAL A 104 8.44 -3.31 -9.91
CA VAL A 104 7.15 -3.82 -10.40
C VAL A 104 7.21 -5.33 -10.55
N SER A 105 6.15 -6.01 -10.14
CA SER A 105 5.95 -7.46 -10.33
C SER A 105 4.57 -7.73 -10.90
N VAL A 106 4.39 -8.85 -11.59
CA VAL A 106 3.07 -9.25 -12.11
C VAL A 106 2.45 -10.26 -11.16
N ASN A 107 1.29 -9.93 -10.61
CA ASN A 107 0.45 -10.87 -9.87
C ASN A 107 -0.51 -11.55 -10.85
N LYS A 108 -0.47 -12.89 -10.89
CA LYS A 108 -1.32 -13.72 -11.75
C LYS A 108 -2.45 -14.29 -10.93
N ILE A 109 -3.68 -13.99 -11.31
CA ILE A 109 -4.84 -14.38 -10.52
C ILE A 109 -5.96 -14.91 -11.40
N THR A 110 -6.61 -15.98 -10.95
CA THR A 110 -7.75 -16.58 -11.61
C THR A 110 -9.04 -16.16 -10.89
N ILE A 111 -9.92 -15.47 -11.59
CA ILE A 111 -11.25 -15.10 -11.09
C ILE A 111 -12.25 -16.16 -11.55
N ARG A 112 -13.01 -16.71 -10.59
CA ARG A 112 -14.15 -17.60 -10.85
C ARG A 112 -15.41 -16.77 -10.98
N HIS A 113 -16.07 -16.86 -12.12
CA HIS A 113 -17.39 -16.29 -12.34
C HIS A 113 -18.42 -17.41 -12.15
N GLN A 114 -19.19 -17.30 -11.07
CA GLN A 114 -20.27 -18.22 -10.79
C GLN A 114 -21.47 -17.92 -11.69
N ASN A 115 -22.00 -18.94 -12.35
CA ASN A 115 -23.18 -18.80 -13.21
C ASN A 115 -24.31 -19.72 -12.71
N ASP A 116 -25.54 -19.21 -12.69
CA ASP A 116 -26.68 -19.97 -12.13
C ASP A 116 -27.15 -21.14 -13.02
N HIS A 117 -27.00 -21.01 -14.34
CA HIS A 117 -27.55 -21.94 -15.33
C HIS A 117 -26.51 -22.45 -16.35
N THR A 118 -25.25 -22.09 -16.18
CA THR A 118 -24.13 -22.56 -17.00
C THR A 118 -22.94 -22.94 -16.10
N PRO A 119 -21.98 -23.75 -16.59
CA PRO A 119 -20.77 -24.00 -15.84
C PRO A 119 -20.04 -22.70 -15.49
N ASP A 120 -19.35 -22.71 -14.35
CA ASP A 120 -18.53 -21.57 -13.95
C ASP A 120 -17.46 -21.29 -14.99
N THR A 121 -17.21 -20.01 -15.22
CA THR A 121 -16.16 -19.57 -16.13
C THR A 121 -14.99 -19.00 -15.32
N PHE A 122 -13.79 -19.11 -15.87
CA PHE A 122 -12.58 -18.66 -15.22
C PHE A 122 -11.89 -17.64 -16.13
N THR A 123 -11.50 -16.51 -15.55
CA THR A 123 -10.74 -15.47 -16.24
C THR A 123 -9.41 -15.31 -15.55
N GLU A 124 -8.31 -15.45 -16.30
CA GLU A 124 -6.97 -15.19 -15.79
C GLU A 124 -6.61 -13.72 -16.02
N VAL A 125 -6.20 -13.06 -14.94
CA VAL A 125 -5.83 -11.64 -14.94
C VAL A 125 -4.38 -11.50 -14.46
N HIS A 126 -3.57 -10.81 -15.25
CA HIS A 126 -2.20 -10.45 -14.92
C HIS A 126 -2.17 -8.97 -14.59
N ARG A 127 -2.07 -8.62 -13.31
CA ARG A 127 -2.03 -7.24 -12.84
C ARG A 127 -0.64 -6.87 -12.37
N GLN A 128 -0.15 -5.70 -12.79
CA GLN A 128 1.10 -5.15 -12.26
C GLN A 128 0.89 -4.63 -10.84
N VAL A 129 1.75 -5.08 -9.94
CA VAL A 129 1.85 -4.63 -8.55
C VAL A 129 3.16 -3.86 -8.37
N PHE A 130 3.05 -2.60 -7.97
CA PHE A 130 4.17 -1.69 -7.77
C PHE A 130 4.71 -1.84 -6.34
N TRP A 131 5.35 -2.97 -6.07
CA TRP A 131 5.78 -3.35 -4.73
C TRP A 131 6.83 -2.40 -4.12
N ALA A 132 7.62 -1.69 -4.94
CA ALA A 132 8.57 -0.70 -4.45
C ALA A 132 7.91 0.44 -3.66
N ARG A 133 6.62 0.68 -3.89
CA ARG A 133 5.79 1.63 -3.12
C ARG A 133 5.69 1.23 -1.65
N TYR A 134 5.53 -0.06 -1.37
CA TYR A 134 5.46 -0.57 0.00
C TYR A 134 6.83 -0.53 0.68
N VAL A 135 7.92 -0.70 -0.07
CA VAL A 135 9.28 -0.49 0.47
C VAL A 135 9.51 0.98 0.83
N ASP A 136 9.09 1.91 -0.03
CA ASP A 136 9.09 3.35 0.28
C ASP A 136 8.31 3.62 1.56
N TRP A 137 7.05 3.18 1.63
CA TRP A 137 6.22 3.44 2.79
C TRP A 137 6.81 2.84 4.07
N THR A 138 7.33 1.60 4.02
CA THR A 138 7.97 0.96 5.18
C THR A 138 9.13 1.78 5.76
N LEU A 139 9.76 2.65 4.96
CA LEU A 139 10.83 3.54 5.40
C LEU A 139 10.33 4.95 5.71
N THR A 140 9.40 5.49 4.90
CA THR A 140 8.98 6.89 5.00
C THR A 140 7.86 7.13 6.00
N THR A 141 6.95 6.19 6.20
CA THR A 141 5.89 6.33 7.20
C THR A 141 6.42 6.28 8.63
N PRO A 142 7.43 5.45 9.00
CA PRO A 142 8.09 5.57 10.31
C PRO A 142 8.78 6.92 10.52
N LEU A 143 9.40 7.48 9.47
CA LEU A 143 10.04 8.79 9.53
C LEU A 143 9.02 9.92 9.70
N LEU A 144 7.87 9.84 9.02
CA LEU A 144 6.75 10.79 9.20
C LEU A 144 6.19 10.70 10.64
N LEU A 145 6.04 9.48 11.16
CA LEU A 145 5.62 9.28 12.55
C LEU A 145 6.65 9.77 13.55
N LEU A 146 7.94 9.63 13.25
CA LEU A 146 9.00 10.20 14.06
C LEU A 146 8.86 11.72 14.11
N ASP A 147 8.73 12.40 12.97
CA ASP A 147 8.51 13.85 12.92
C ASP A 147 7.28 14.29 13.75
N LEU A 148 6.13 13.63 13.58
CA LEU A 148 4.91 13.94 14.34
C LEU A 148 5.05 13.65 15.84
N SER A 149 5.66 12.54 16.20
CA SER A 149 5.79 12.12 17.59
C SER A 149 6.77 13.01 18.35
N LEU A 150 7.86 13.40 17.69
CA LEU A 150 8.82 14.39 18.19
C LEU A 150 8.14 15.75 18.37
N LEU A 151 7.32 16.17 17.39
CA LEU A 151 6.56 17.42 17.46
C LEU A 151 5.58 17.43 18.66
N ALA A 152 4.89 16.32 18.91
CA ALA A 152 4.02 16.16 20.07
C ALA A 152 4.80 16.09 21.39
N GLY A 153 6.06 15.64 21.37
CA GLY A 153 6.84 15.32 22.57
C GLY A 153 6.48 13.96 23.17
N LEU A 154 6.13 12.97 22.33
CA LEU A 154 5.94 11.59 22.79
C LEU A 154 7.25 10.99 23.32
N ASN A 155 7.14 10.11 24.31
CA ASN A 155 8.30 9.36 24.80
C ASN A 155 8.70 8.25 23.81
N GLY A 156 9.94 7.75 23.95
CA GLY A 156 10.50 6.73 23.06
C GLY A 156 9.69 5.43 22.98
N ALA A 157 9.01 5.03 24.06
CA ALA A 157 8.19 3.82 24.05
C ALA A 157 6.95 3.98 23.15
N HIS A 158 6.24 5.10 23.23
CA HIS A 158 5.13 5.38 22.30
C HIS A 158 5.61 5.56 20.86
N ILE A 159 6.78 6.17 20.66
CA ILE A 159 7.38 6.32 19.31
C ILE A 159 7.66 4.94 18.71
N LEU A 160 8.35 4.05 19.44
CA LEU A 160 8.71 2.73 18.96
C LEU A 160 7.48 1.86 18.69
N MET A 161 6.46 1.91 19.56
CA MET A 161 5.22 1.18 19.35
C MET A 161 4.43 1.69 18.14
N ALA A 162 4.38 3.01 17.93
CA ALA A 162 3.76 3.59 16.75
C ALA A 162 4.49 3.18 15.46
N ILE A 163 5.82 3.23 15.45
CA ILE A 163 6.65 2.77 14.32
C ILE A 163 6.48 1.27 14.05
N ALA A 164 6.45 0.44 15.10
CA ALA A 164 6.25 -0.99 14.93
C ALA A 164 4.86 -1.31 14.34
N ALA A 165 3.82 -0.66 14.83
CA ALA A 165 2.47 -0.78 14.28
C ALA A 165 2.42 -0.32 12.81
N ASP A 166 3.11 0.77 12.48
CA ASP A 166 3.20 1.30 11.13
C ASP A 166 3.91 0.35 10.15
N VAL A 167 5.05 -0.24 10.55
CA VAL A 167 5.73 -1.25 9.73
C VAL A 167 4.85 -2.48 9.53
N ILE A 168 4.14 -2.95 10.56
CA ILE A 168 3.17 -4.05 10.44
C ILE A 168 2.06 -3.66 9.45
N MET A 169 1.52 -2.44 9.55
CA MET A 169 0.49 -1.93 8.65
C MET A 169 0.95 -2.01 7.19
N ILE A 170 2.14 -1.49 6.87
CA ILE A 170 2.64 -1.48 5.48
C ILE A 170 2.94 -2.88 4.96
N LEU A 171 3.65 -3.71 5.73
CA LEU A 171 4.06 -5.04 5.27
C LEU A 171 2.87 -5.99 5.10
N THR A 172 1.87 -5.90 5.98
CA THR A 172 0.64 -6.69 5.81
C THR A 172 -0.20 -6.18 4.64
N GLY A 173 -0.19 -4.87 4.36
CA GLY A 173 -0.74 -4.32 3.11
C GLY A 173 -0.04 -4.86 1.85
N LEU A 174 1.29 -5.00 1.89
CA LEU A 174 2.07 -5.62 0.79
C LEU A 174 1.65 -7.07 0.57
N PHE A 175 1.51 -7.86 1.65
CA PHE A 175 1.06 -9.25 1.54
C PHE A 175 -0.38 -9.35 1.02
N ALA A 176 -1.24 -8.39 1.37
CA ALA A 176 -2.58 -8.31 0.80
C ALA A 176 -2.54 -8.04 -0.71
N ALA A 177 -1.64 -7.17 -1.18
CA ALA A 177 -1.49 -6.85 -2.62
C ALA A 177 -1.04 -8.05 -3.46
N PHE A 178 -0.29 -8.98 -2.86
CA PHE A 178 0.08 -10.25 -3.48
C PHE A 178 -0.89 -11.41 -3.21
N GLY A 179 -1.95 -11.18 -2.42
CA GLY A 179 -2.92 -12.21 -2.07
C GLY A 179 -3.77 -12.67 -3.26
N SER A 180 -4.14 -13.96 -3.27
CA SER A 180 -5.00 -14.52 -4.31
C SER A 180 -6.44 -14.00 -4.19
N GLU A 181 -7.10 -13.73 -5.32
CA GLU A 181 -8.50 -13.28 -5.32
C GLU A 181 -9.44 -14.34 -4.75
N GLY A 182 -10.53 -13.88 -4.15
CA GLY A 182 -11.56 -14.75 -3.57
C GLY A 182 -11.09 -15.56 -2.36
N THR A 183 -9.91 -15.28 -1.82
CA THR A 183 -9.38 -15.97 -0.65
C THR A 183 -9.57 -15.15 0.63
N PRO A 184 -9.88 -15.80 1.78
CA PRO A 184 -9.86 -15.14 3.08
C PRO A 184 -8.49 -14.57 3.44
N GLN A 185 -7.41 -15.10 2.86
CA GLN A 185 -6.04 -14.70 3.14
C GLN A 185 -5.78 -13.23 2.76
N LYS A 186 -6.16 -12.80 1.55
CA LYS A 186 -6.02 -11.41 1.09
C LYS A 186 -6.70 -10.42 2.03
N TRP A 187 -7.96 -10.69 2.38
CA TRP A 187 -8.75 -9.83 3.25
C TRP A 187 -8.32 -9.91 4.72
N GLY A 188 -7.77 -11.05 5.16
CA GLY A 188 -7.15 -11.20 6.46
C GLY A 188 -5.94 -10.27 6.62
N TRP A 189 -5.03 -10.26 5.64
CA TRP A 189 -3.88 -9.34 5.63
C TRP A 189 -4.31 -7.88 5.62
N TYR A 190 -5.28 -7.53 4.78
CA TYR A 190 -5.84 -6.17 4.74
C TYR A 190 -6.46 -5.76 6.09
N THR A 191 -7.20 -6.66 6.75
CA THR A 191 -7.79 -6.40 8.07
C THR A 191 -6.71 -6.16 9.13
N ILE A 192 -5.64 -6.95 9.13
CA ILE A 192 -4.50 -6.74 10.04
C ILE A 192 -3.87 -5.36 9.80
N ALA A 193 -3.70 -4.96 8.54
CA ALA A 193 -3.20 -3.63 8.20
C ALA A 193 -4.09 -2.51 8.75
N CYS A 194 -5.41 -2.63 8.60
CA CYS A 194 -6.36 -1.66 9.15
C CYS A 194 -6.32 -1.60 10.68
N ILE A 195 -6.21 -2.74 11.38
CA ILE A 195 -6.09 -2.76 12.84
C ILE A 195 -4.79 -2.08 13.28
N ALA A 196 -3.67 -2.38 12.62
CA ALA A 196 -2.39 -1.74 12.89
C ALA A 196 -2.46 -0.22 12.65
N TYR A 197 -3.17 0.24 11.62
CA TYR A 197 -3.44 1.66 11.39
C TYR A 197 -4.23 2.32 12.54
N LEU A 198 -5.23 1.64 13.11
CA LEU A 198 -5.96 2.15 14.28
C LEU A 198 -5.04 2.34 15.50
N VAL A 199 -4.02 1.48 15.66
CA VAL A 199 -3.00 1.65 16.71
C VAL A 199 -2.16 2.91 16.47
N VAL A 200 -1.77 3.18 15.22
CA VAL A 200 -1.08 4.43 14.84
C VAL A 200 -1.96 5.64 15.16
N ILE A 201 -3.24 5.62 14.79
CA ILE A 201 -4.21 6.68 15.13
C ILE A 201 -4.27 6.88 16.63
N TRP A 202 -4.35 5.80 17.42
CA TRP A 202 -4.40 5.91 18.89
C TRP A 202 -3.15 6.59 19.47
N HIS A 203 -1.96 6.27 18.96
CA HIS A 203 -0.73 6.94 19.39
C HIS A 203 -0.73 8.43 19.06
N LEU A 204 -1.18 8.85 17.88
CA LEU A 204 -1.19 10.26 17.50
C LEU A 204 -2.35 11.05 18.11
N ALA A 205 -3.58 10.56 17.94
CA ALA A 205 -4.81 11.29 18.27
C ALA A 205 -5.10 11.34 19.77
N VAL A 206 -4.66 10.35 20.55
CA VAL A 206 -4.84 10.30 22.00
C VAL A 206 -3.57 10.75 22.71
N ASN A 207 -2.49 9.98 22.57
CA ASN A 207 -1.26 10.22 23.32
C ASN A 207 -0.54 11.48 22.81
N GLY A 208 -0.36 11.62 21.49
CA GLY A 208 0.30 12.77 20.88
C GLY A 208 -0.43 14.07 21.16
N ARG A 209 -1.77 14.06 21.03
CA ARG A 209 -2.61 15.22 21.35
C ARG A 209 -2.47 15.64 22.82
N ALA A 210 -2.50 14.69 23.75
CA ALA A 210 -2.36 15.00 25.18
C ALA A 210 -0.98 15.64 25.49
N GLN A 211 0.10 15.12 24.90
CA GLN A 211 1.44 15.69 25.08
C GLN A 211 1.58 17.09 24.45
N ALA A 212 1.06 17.28 23.24
CA ALA A 212 1.07 18.58 22.57
C ALA A 212 0.30 19.64 23.37
N GLN A 213 -0.83 19.26 23.98
CA GLN A 213 -1.62 20.14 24.87
C GLN A 213 -0.87 20.52 26.15
N ALA A 214 -0.07 19.62 26.71
CA ALA A 214 0.73 19.90 27.90
C ALA A 214 1.90 20.86 27.62
N LYS A 215 2.39 20.95 26.38
CA LYS A 215 3.49 21.85 25.98
C LYS A 215 3.04 23.31 25.88
N SER A 216 2.14 23.62 24.96
CA SER A 216 1.57 24.96 24.79
C SER A 216 0.36 24.93 23.87
N GLN A 217 -0.50 25.94 23.94
CA GLN A 217 -1.64 26.06 23.03
C GLN A 217 -1.20 26.14 21.56
N LYS A 218 -0.07 26.79 21.27
CA LYS A 218 0.46 26.93 19.91
C LYS A 218 0.91 25.58 19.35
N VAL A 219 1.62 24.78 20.15
CA VAL A 219 2.03 23.41 19.79
C VAL A 219 0.80 22.53 19.61
N ALA A 220 -0.17 22.59 20.52
CA ALA A 220 -1.40 21.81 20.45
C ALA A 220 -2.20 22.08 19.17
N SER A 221 -2.39 23.35 18.82
CA SER A 221 -3.10 23.75 17.60
C SER A 221 -2.37 23.30 16.34
N PHE A 222 -1.03 23.48 16.30
CA PHE A 222 -0.24 23.06 15.15
C PHE A 222 -0.23 21.53 14.99
N PHE A 223 0.03 20.81 16.08
CA PHE A 223 0.02 19.34 16.10
C PHE A 223 -1.34 18.79 15.65
N LEU A 224 -2.44 19.32 16.17
CA LEU A 224 -3.78 18.90 15.77
C LEU A 224 -4.00 19.09 14.25
N ALA A 225 -3.57 20.21 13.69
CA ALA A 225 -3.71 20.49 12.27
C ALA A 225 -2.88 19.53 11.41
N ILE A 226 -1.58 19.37 11.71
CA ILE A 226 -0.67 18.58 10.87
C ILE A 226 -0.85 17.07 11.06
N ALA A 227 -1.10 16.60 12.28
CA ALA A 227 -1.42 15.19 12.54
C ALA A 227 -2.81 14.85 11.98
N GLY A 228 -3.80 15.75 12.12
CA GLY A 228 -5.12 15.58 11.53
C GLY A 228 -5.07 15.49 10.00
N PHE A 229 -4.33 16.40 9.35
CA PHE A 229 -4.06 16.34 7.91
C PHE A 229 -3.43 14.99 7.52
N THR A 230 -2.40 14.56 8.25
CA THR A 230 -1.72 13.29 7.98
C THR A 230 -2.68 12.11 8.07
N LEU A 231 -3.47 12.01 9.14
CA LEU A 231 -4.42 10.91 9.33
C LEU A 231 -5.54 10.91 8.28
N VAL A 232 -6.02 12.07 7.84
CA VAL A 232 -7.00 12.15 6.75
C VAL A 232 -6.40 11.61 5.44
N ILE A 233 -5.19 12.05 5.09
CA ILE A 233 -4.48 11.58 3.90
C ILE A 233 -4.16 10.09 4.00
N TRP A 234 -3.67 9.63 5.15
CA TRP A 234 -3.32 8.22 5.39
C TRP A 234 -4.54 7.30 5.31
N THR A 235 -5.73 7.77 5.72
CA THR A 235 -6.98 7.01 5.58
C THR A 235 -7.38 6.83 4.12
N ALA A 236 -6.97 7.72 3.22
CA ALA A 236 -7.24 7.58 1.79
C ALA A 236 -6.44 6.43 1.15
N TYR A 237 -5.25 6.07 1.66
CA TYR A 237 -4.44 4.96 1.13
C TYR A 237 -5.16 3.60 1.18
N PRO A 238 -5.68 3.11 2.33
CA PRO A 238 -6.41 1.84 2.36
C PRO A 238 -7.72 1.91 1.57
N ILE A 239 -8.35 3.09 1.44
CA ILE A 239 -9.53 3.26 0.56
C ILE A 239 -9.13 3.04 -0.90
N VAL A 240 -8.07 3.69 -1.38
CA VAL A 240 -7.52 3.49 -2.72
C VAL A 240 -7.15 2.02 -2.91
N TRP A 241 -6.51 1.39 -1.92
CA TRP A 241 -6.18 -0.03 -1.96
C TRP A 241 -7.42 -0.91 -2.10
N GLY A 242 -8.47 -0.68 -1.31
CA GLY A 242 -9.73 -1.43 -1.38
C GLY A 242 -10.43 -1.28 -2.73
N ILE A 243 -10.34 -0.11 -3.36
CA ILE A 243 -10.93 0.16 -4.68
C ILE A 243 -10.07 -0.43 -5.82
N ALA A 244 -8.75 -0.31 -5.73
CA ALA A 244 -7.80 -0.72 -6.77
C ALA A 244 -7.43 -2.19 -6.66
N ASP A 245 -6.68 -2.58 -5.64
CA ASP A 245 -6.23 -3.96 -5.47
C ASP A 245 -7.34 -4.85 -4.94
N GLY A 246 -8.16 -4.35 -4.01
CA GLY A 246 -9.23 -5.10 -3.35
C GLY A 246 -10.36 -5.50 -4.30
N SER A 247 -11.00 -4.51 -4.92
CA SER A 247 -12.19 -4.68 -5.78
C SER A 247 -11.93 -4.54 -7.28
N ARG A 248 -10.72 -4.14 -7.70
CA ARG A 248 -10.31 -4.01 -9.12
C ARG A 248 -11.16 -3.07 -9.95
N ASN A 249 -11.78 -2.09 -9.31
CA ASN A 249 -12.58 -1.08 -10.00
C ASN A 249 -11.73 0.09 -10.51
N LEU A 250 -10.41 0.08 -10.26
CA LEU A 250 -9.47 1.09 -10.70
C LEU A 250 -8.39 0.51 -11.60
N SER A 251 -8.16 1.17 -12.74
CA SER A 251 -7.04 0.85 -13.64
C SER A 251 -5.70 1.06 -12.92
N VAL A 252 -4.65 0.40 -13.42
CA VAL A 252 -3.29 0.56 -12.86
C VAL A 252 -2.83 2.03 -12.95
N ASP A 253 -3.18 2.74 -14.02
CA ASP A 253 -2.90 4.17 -14.15
C ASP A 253 -3.64 4.99 -13.10
N GLY A 254 -4.92 4.69 -12.88
CA GLY A 254 -5.73 5.36 -11.85
C GLY A 254 -5.16 5.14 -10.44
N GLU A 255 -4.70 3.93 -10.15
CA GLU A 255 -4.03 3.59 -8.89
C GLU A 255 -2.73 4.37 -8.69
N ILE A 256 -1.87 4.41 -9.72
CA ILE A 256 -0.63 5.18 -9.69
C ILE A 256 -0.91 6.66 -9.46
N ILE A 257 -1.88 7.23 -10.18
CA ILE A 257 -2.25 8.65 -10.05
C ILE A 257 -2.80 8.94 -8.65
N ALA A 258 -3.65 8.07 -8.11
CA ALA A 258 -4.19 8.24 -6.76
C ALA A 258 -3.08 8.25 -5.71
N TYR A 259 -2.20 7.25 -5.71
CA TYR A 259 -1.08 7.22 -4.76
C TYR A 259 -0.07 8.34 -4.98
N ALA A 260 0.17 8.76 -6.22
CA ALA A 260 1.00 9.90 -6.55
C ALA A 260 0.50 11.20 -5.91
N VAL A 261 -0.80 11.48 -6.00
CA VAL A 261 -1.41 12.65 -5.35
C VAL A 261 -1.27 12.56 -3.84
N LEU A 262 -1.57 11.40 -3.26
CA LEU A 262 -1.44 11.20 -1.81
C LEU A 262 0.00 11.36 -1.34
N ASP A 263 0.98 10.83 -2.06
CA ASP A 263 2.39 10.94 -1.71
C ASP A 263 2.91 12.37 -1.81
N VAL A 264 2.49 13.14 -2.81
CA VAL A 264 2.84 14.57 -2.90
C VAL A 264 2.25 15.34 -1.69
N LEU A 265 1.03 15.02 -1.26
CA LEU A 265 0.44 15.65 -0.09
C LEU A 265 1.14 15.22 1.21
N ALA A 266 1.39 13.92 1.37
CA ALA A 266 1.93 13.33 2.59
C ALA A 266 3.42 13.54 2.81
N LYS A 267 4.19 13.83 1.75
CA LYS A 267 5.66 13.94 1.81
C LYS A 267 6.14 15.39 1.60
N PRO A 268 6.17 15.97 0.39
CA PRO A 268 6.67 17.32 0.20
C PRO A 268 5.75 18.42 0.78
N ILE A 269 4.43 18.31 0.65
CA ILE A 269 3.51 19.33 1.22
C ILE A 269 3.50 19.27 2.76
N PHE A 270 3.43 18.06 3.33
CA PHE A 270 3.65 17.86 4.76
C PHE A 270 5.00 18.44 5.20
N GLY A 271 6.07 18.09 4.49
CA GLY A 271 7.44 18.45 4.84
C GLY A 271 7.66 19.95 4.84
N ILE A 272 7.25 20.68 3.79
CA ILE A 272 7.40 22.13 3.77
C ILE A 272 6.56 22.80 4.86
N TRP A 273 5.35 22.29 5.13
CA TRP A 273 4.49 22.82 6.17
C TRP A 273 5.10 22.61 7.57
N LEU A 274 5.64 21.42 7.84
CA LEU A 274 6.36 21.11 9.07
C LEU A 274 7.57 22.03 9.24
N LEU A 275 8.43 22.10 8.23
CA LEU A 275 9.69 22.85 8.30
C LEU A 275 9.48 24.35 8.53
N LEU A 276 8.51 24.96 7.83
CA LEU A 276 8.22 26.39 7.98
C LEU A 276 7.52 26.71 9.30
N THR A 277 6.63 25.83 9.78
CA THR A 277 5.83 26.14 10.97
C THR A 277 6.61 25.90 12.26
N HIS A 278 7.36 24.79 12.38
CA HIS A 278 8.14 24.50 13.59
C HIS A 278 9.24 25.55 13.83
N ALA A 279 9.83 26.11 12.76
CA ALA A 279 10.82 27.17 12.85
C ALA A 279 10.31 28.41 13.60
N ASN A 280 8.99 28.61 13.65
CA ASN A 280 8.32 29.71 14.35
C ASN A 280 7.78 29.31 15.74
N ILE A 281 8.05 28.10 16.23
CA ILE A 281 7.56 27.56 17.50
C ILE A 281 8.74 26.96 18.29
N PRO A 282 9.47 27.78 19.08
CA PRO A 282 10.66 27.33 19.79
C PRO A 282 10.44 26.11 20.71
N GLU A 283 9.22 25.92 21.22
CA GLU A 283 8.81 24.81 22.10
C GLU A 283 8.79 23.44 21.39
N THR A 284 8.89 23.46 20.06
CA THR A 284 9.01 22.25 19.21
C THR A 284 10.46 21.89 18.92
N ASN A 285 11.42 22.75 19.26
CA ASN A 285 12.83 22.47 18.99
C ASN A 285 13.31 21.28 19.82
N ILE A 286 14.02 20.38 19.13
CA ILE A 286 14.76 19.29 19.75
C ILE A 286 16.22 19.63 19.58
N ASP A 287 16.87 19.95 20.70
CA ASP A 287 18.31 20.19 20.74
C ASP A 287 19.01 18.85 20.95
N LEU A 288 19.57 18.30 19.86
CA LEU A 288 20.43 17.12 19.93
C LEU A 288 21.80 17.53 20.48
N GLY A 289 22.21 16.96 21.62
CA GLY A 289 23.51 17.17 22.24
C GLY A 289 24.48 16.00 22.04
N GLY A 290 25.72 16.17 22.52
CA GLY A 290 26.74 15.12 22.56
C GLY A 290 27.14 14.59 21.18
N PHE A 291 27.28 13.27 21.06
CA PHE A 291 27.69 12.59 19.82
C PHE A 291 26.88 13.01 18.58
N TRP A 292 25.56 13.21 18.75
CA TRP A 292 24.65 13.53 17.65
C TRP A 292 24.88 14.90 17.01
N ALA A 293 25.49 15.84 17.76
CA ALA A 293 25.83 17.16 17.25
C ALA A 293 27.33 17.39 17.04
N HIS A 294 28.18 16.70 17.79
CA HIS A 294 29.61 16.96 17.86
C HIS A 294 30.49 15.76 17.45
N GLY A 295 29.91 14.59 17.19
CA GLY A 295 30.63 13.35 16.91
C GLY A 295 31.29 12.73 18.15
N LEU A 296 32.04 11.63 17.98
CA LEU A 296 32.93 11.09 19.00
C LEU A 296 34.10 12.08 19.10
N GLY A 297 34.04 12.99 20.08
CA GLY A 297 34.81 14.22 20.06
C GLY A 297 36.33 14.04 20.13
N GLY A 298 37.04 15.16 19.94
CA GLY A 298 38.35 15.37 20.56
C GLY A 298 38.27 15.44 22.09
N GLU A 299 37.50 14.57 22.74
CA GLU A 299 37.57 14.29 24.18
C GLU A 299 38.88 13.54 24.45
N GLY A 300 39.97 14.31 24.40
CA GLY A 300 41.35 13.82 24.43
C GLY A 300 42.39 14.88 24.06
N SER A 301 42.00 16.02 23.46
CA SER A 301 42.93 17.15 23.29
C SER A 301 42.94 18.04 24.54
N VAL A 302 43.64 17.54 25.56
CA VAL A 302 44.58 18.33 26.37
C VAL A 302 44.05 19.65 26.97
N ARG A 303 43.62 19.59 28.24
CA ARG A 303 43.83 20.70 29.18
C ARG A 303 45.23 20.52 29.79
N LEU A 304 46.24 21.16 29.20
CA LEU A 304 47.57 21.28 29.80
C LEU A 304 47.52 22.39 30.85
N GLY A 305 47.69 21.98 32.10
CA GLY A 305 48.31 22.74 33.19
C GLY A 305 47.71 24.09 33.55
N ASP A 306 46.78 24.10 34.51
CA ASP A 306 46.90 25.07 35.59
C ASP A 306 47.95 24.51 36.56
N ASP A 307 49.21 24.63 36.17
CA ASP A 307 50.37 24.51 37.06
C ASP A 307 50.93 25.92 37.23
N ASP A 308 50.39 26.63 38.21
CA ASP A 308 51.09 27.70 38.90
C ASP A 308 50.79 27.49 40.39
N GLY A 309 51.63 26.67 41.01
CA GLY A 309 51.75 26.57 42.45
C GLY A 309 52.43 27.80 43.08
N ALA A 310 52.37 27.80 44.41
CA ALA A 310 53.00 28.71 45.39
C ALA A 310 52.23 29.99 45.73
#